data_AF-A0A916SZA7-F1
#
_entry.id   AF-A0A916SZA7-F1
#
_cell.length_a   1.000
_cell.length_b   1.000
_cell.length_c   1.000
_cell.angle_alpha   90.00
_cell.angle_beta   90.00
_cell.angle_gamma   90.00
#
_symmetry.space_group_name_H-M   'P 1'
#
loop_
_entity.id
_entity.type
_entity.pdbx_description
1 polymer ?
#
loop_
_entity_poly.entity_id
_entity_poly.type
_entity_poly.pdbx_seq_one_letter_code
_entity_poly.pdbx_strand_id
1 'polypeptide(L)'
;MTKQQRLRNTAEGLMAGLVANGFRGPFRYSHLDWELPFYRAWARWAPPQRNPSTFPAFEIGGHGRTSQARELLWQLKRTSPFHEYNRELLPVAPRGLTPEEYLEIWVTDALPQEWIALAARFLAELKPDEA
;
A
#
# COMPACT_ATOMS: atom_id res chain seq x y z
N MET A 1 14.97 -9.66 1.89
CA MET A 1 14.44 -8.57 2.75
C MET A 1 14.04 -9.09 4.13
N THR A 2 14.19 -8.29 5.17
CA THR A 2 13.58 -8.53 6.50
C THR A 2 12.07 -8.28 6.47
N LYS A 3 11.31 -8.75 7.47
CA LYS A 3 9.86 -8.47 7.61
C LYS A 3 9.55 -6.97 7.51
N GLN A 4 10.29 -6.14 8.26
CA GLN A 4 10.11 -4.69 8.25
C GLN A 4 10.42 -4.05 6.89
N GLN A 5 11.45 -4.54 6.18
CA GLN A 5 11.76 -4.06 4.83
C GLN A 5 10.65 -4.38 3.84
N ARG A 6 10.07 -5.60 3.91
CA ARG A 6 8.92 -6.00 3.07
C ARG A 6 7.68 -5.16 3.35
N LEU A 7 7.35 -4.97 4.64
CA LEU A 7 6.22 -4.13 5.03
C LEU A 7 6.41 -2.68 4.55
N ARG A 8 7.63 -2.14 4.66
CA ARG A 8 7.94 -0.81 4.12
C ARG A 8 7.79 -0.75 2.61
N ASN A 9 8.34 -1.73 1.87
CA ASN A 9 8.21 -1.79 0.42
C ASN A 9 6.73 -1.82 0.01
N THR A 10 5.93 -2.61 0.72
CA THR A 10 4.48 -2.69 0.49
C THR A 10 3.77 -1.38 0.82
N ALA A 11 4.18 -0.68 1.88
CA ALA A 11 3.64 0.64 2.21
C ALA A 11 3.92 1.65 1.11
N GLU A 12 5.17 1.75 0.65
CA GLU A 12 5.59 2.64 -0.44
C GLU A 12 4.82 2.33 -1.73
N GLY A 13 4.71 1.04 -2.08
CA GLY A 13 3.97 0.57 -3.25
C GLY A 13 2.49 0.90 -3.20
N LEU A 14 1.82 0.65 -2.07
CA LEU A 14 0.42 0.98 -1.88
C LEU A 14 0.18 2.49 -1.99
N MET A 15 1.02 3.31 -1.35
CA MET A 15 0.86 4.77 -1.33
C MET A 15 1.08 5.39 -2.71
N ALA A 16 2.13 4.99 -3.43
CA ALA A 16 2.36 5.46 -4.79
C ALA A 16 1.25 4.97 -5.75
N GLY A 17 0.80 3.72 -5.61
CA GLY A 17 -0.33 3.19 -6.37
C GLY A 17 -1.62 3.97 -6.12
N LEU A 18 -1.88 4.41 -4.89
CA LEU A 18 -3.02 5.26 -4.55
C LEU A 18 -2.93 6.62 -5.27
N VAL A 19 -1.75 7.26 -5.26
CA VAL A 19 -1.53 8.53 -5.98
C VAL A 19 -1.75 8.37 -7.48
N ALA A 20 -1.27 7.27 -8.08
CA ALA A 20 -1.50 6.96 -9.49
C ALA A 20 -3.00 6.84 -9.82
N ASN A 21 -3.79 6.26 -8.91
CA ASN A 21 -5.25 6.18 -9.01
C ASN A 21 -5.99 7.49 -8.67
N GLY A 22 -5.27 8.60 -8.51
CA GLY A 22 -5.87 9.91 -8.23
C GLY A 22 -6.23 10.16 -6.77
N PHE A 23 -5.92 9.25 -5.84
CA PHE A 23 -6.09 9.53 -4.41
C PHE A 23 -5.10 10.62 -4.00
N ARG A 24 -5.60 11.64 -3.30
CA ARG A 24 -4.80 12.79 -2.84
C ARG A 24 -4.68 12.86 -1.32
N GLY A 25 -5.38 12.00 -0.59
CA GLY A 25 -5.40 12.04 0.86
C GLY A 25 -6.06 13.31 1.41
N PRO A 26 -5.80 13.64 2.69
CA PRO A 26 -5.05 12.82 3.64
C PRO A 26 -5.73 11.48 3.90
N PHE A 27 -4.96 10.44 4.18
CA PHE A 27 -5.47 9.11 4.51
C PHE A 27 -5.95 9.11 5.97
N ARG A 28 -7.24 9.44 6.16
CA ARG A 28 -7.87 9.60 7.48
C ARG A 28 -8.70 8.40 7.94
N TYR A 29 -8.69 7.31 7.18
CA TYR A 29 -9.40 6.09 7.53
C TYR A 29 -8.85 5.51 8.84
N SER A 30 -9.74 5.16 9.78
CA SER A 30 -9.33 4.41 10.97
C SER A 30 -8.83 3.04 10.55
N HIS A 31 -7.94 2.44 11.35
CA HIS A 31 -7.49 1.07 11.08
C HIS A 31 -8.65 0.09 10.95
N LEU A 32 -9.74 0.29 11.70
CA LEU A 32 -10.94 -0.54 11.59
C LEU A 32 -11.63 -0.42 10.21
N ASP A 33 -11.51 0.74 9.56
CA ASP A 33 -12.18 1.02 8.29
C ASP A 33 -11.40 0.45 7.11
N TRP A 34 -10.06 0.48 7.15
CA TRP A 34 -9.23 0.15 5.99
C TRP A 34 -8.55 -1.22 6.06
N GLU A 35 -8.39 -1.80 7.26
CA GLU A 35 -7.68 -3.06 7.44
C GLU A 35 -8.36 -4.21 6.68
N LEU A 36 -9.67 -4.40 6.87
CA LEU A 36 -10.41 -5.47 6.20
C LEU A 36 -10.51 -5.25 4.67
N PRO A 37 -10.82 -4.04 4.16
CA PRO A 37 -10.69 -3.74 2.72
C PRO A 37 -9.33 -4.08 2.14
N PHE A 38 -8.24 -3.76 2.83
CA PHE A 38 -6.89 -4.09 2.38
C PHE A 38 -6.71 -5.60 2.27
N TYR A 39 -7.11 -6.37 3.28
CA TYR A 39 -7.04 -7.83 3.22
C TYR A 39 -7.86 -8.42 2.06
N ARG A 40 -9.06 -7.89 1.80
CA ARG A 40 -9.89 -8.35 0.67
C ARG A 40 -9.26 -8.02 -0.69
N ALA A 41 -8.77 -6.79 -0.85
CA ALA A 41 -8.05 -6.39 -2.05
C ALA A 41 -6.79 -7.23 -2.27
N TRP A 42 -6.01 -7.46 -1.20
CA TRP A 42 -4.80 -8.28 -1.23
C TRP A 42 -5.07 -9.73 -1.62
N ALA A 43 -6.10 -10.34 -1.03
CA ALA A 43 -6.49 -11.71 -1.34
C ALA A 43 -6.92 -11.88 -2.80
N ARG A 44 -7.71 -10.93 -3.32
CA ARG A 44 -8.22 -10.90 -4.71
C ARG A 44 -7.17 -10.48 -5.74
N TRP A 45 -6.12 -9.79 -5.31
CA TRP A 45 -5.02 -9.41 -6.17
C TRP A 45 -4.15 -10.63 -6.47
N ALA A 46 -4.22 -11.12 -7.71
CA ALA A 46 -3.41 -12.22 -8.22
C ALA A 46 -2.31 -11.67 -9.14
N PRO A 47 -1.20 -11.13 -8.58
CA PRO A 47 -0.10 -10.70 -9.43
C PRO A 47 0.51 -11.91 -10.15
N PRO A 48 0.86 -11.80 -11.44
CA PRO A 48 1.58 -12.83 -12.20
C PRO A 48 2.76 -13.48 -11.47
N GLN A 49 3.42 -12.75 -10.57
CA GLN A 49 4.50 -13.28 -9.72
C GLN A 49 4.22 -13.03 -8.22
N ARG A 50 3.49 -13.94 -7.57
CA ARG A 50 3.53 -14.04 -6.09
C ARG A 50 4.76 -14.85 -5.68
N ASN A 51 5.88 -14.20 -5.42
CA ASN A 51 6.96 -14.86 -4.67
C ASN A 51 6.72 -14.64 -3.16
N PRO A 52 6.42 -15.69 -2.37
CA PRO A 52 6.15 -15.56 -0.94
C PRO A 52 7.36 -15.05 -0.13
N SER A 53 8.57 -15.14 -0.70
CA SER A 53 9.78 -14.61 -0.07
C SER A 53 9.92 -13.08 -0.23
N THR A 54 9.24 -12.51 -1.23
CA THR A 54 9.25 -11.08 -1.56
C THR A 54 7.97 -10.38 -1.10
N PHE A 55 6.81 -10.99 -1.33
CA PHE A 55 5.52 -10.50 -0.85
C PHE A 55 5.12 -11.16 0.47
N PRO A 56 4.86 -10.38 1.55
CA PRO A 56 4.37 -10.97 2.77
C PRO A 56 2.99 -11.59 2.54
N ALA A 57 2.81 -12.83 3.00
CA ALA A 57 1.48 -13.34 3.27
C ALA A 57 0.90 -12.50 4.42
N PHE A 58 -0.01 -11.59 4.09
CA PHE A 58 -0.78 -10.87 5.09
C PHE A 58 -1.83 -11.83 5.66
N GLU A 59 -1.50 -12.46 6.78
CA GLU A 59 -2.47 -13.26 7.54
C GLU A 59 -3.39 -12.33 8.35
N ILE A 60 -4.70 -12.62 8.30
CA ILE A 60 -5.66 -12.02 9.21
C ILE A 60 -5.44 -12.69 10.58
N GLY A 61 -4.93 -11.95 11.56
CA GLY A 61 -4.78 -12.44 12.93
C GLY A 61 -3.55 -13.31 13.22
N GLY A 62 -2.43 -13.12 12.51
CA GLY A 62 -1.16 -13.79 12.84
C GLY A 62 -0.70 -13.55 14.30
N HIS A 63 -0.15 -14.60 14.92
CA HIS A 63 0.21 -14.73 16.34
C HIS A 63 0.37 -13.43 17.15
N GLY A 64 -0.67 -13.10 17.94
CA GLY A 64 -0.58 -12.17 19.07
C GLY A 64 -0.83 -10.70 18.72
N ARG A 65 -2.06 -10.24 18.96
CA ARG A 65 -2.47 -8.84 19.22
C ARG A 65 -2.18 -7.77 18.15
N THR A 66 -1.50 -8.05 17.04
CA THR A 66 -1.13 -7.03 16.04
C THR A 66 -1.36 -7.51 14.60
N SER A 67 -1.95 -6.64 13.78
CA SER A 67 -2.25 -6.88 12.37
C SER A 67 -1.10 -6.41 11.49
N GLN A 68 -0.61 -7.24 10.57
CA GLN A 68 0.45 -6.85 9.64
C GLN A 68 0.02 -5.70 8.72
N ALA A 69 -1.26 -5.64 8.36
CA ALA A 69 -1.81 -4.51 7.62
C ALA A 69 -1.72 -3.22 8.45
N ARG A 70 -2.05 -3.27 9.74
CA ARG A 70 -1.90 -2.11 10.63
C ARG A 70 -0.45 -1.62 10.75
N GLU A 71 0.50 -2.55 10.81
CA GLU A 71 1.92 -2.22 10.90
C GLU A 71 2.48 -1.58 9.63
N LEU A 72 1.84 -1.81 8.47
CA LEU A 72 2.32 -1.42 7.14
C LEU A 72 2.57 0.09 7.04
N LEU A 73 1.54 0.91 7.28
CA LEU A 73 1.66 2.37 7.14
C LEU A 73 2.60 2.98 8.20
N TRP A 74 2.83 2.29 9.32
CA TRP A 74 3.82 2.71 10.33
C TRP A 74 5.26 2.47 9.90
N GLN A 75 5.51 1.67 8.86
CA GLN A 75 6.87 1.44 8.35
C GLN A 75 7.37 2.55 7.42
N LEU A 76 6.53 3.52 7.04
CA LEU A 76 6.93 4.66 6.21
C LEU A 76 7.97 5.51 6.97
N LYS A 77 9.20 5.51 6.46
CA LYS A 77 10.30 6.28 7.04
C LYS A 77 10.04 7.78 6.91
N ARG A 78 10.68 8.58 7.78
CA ARG A 78 10.73 10.05 7.65
C ARG A 78 11.24 10.54 6.30
N THR A 79 12.07 9.75 5.62
CA THR A 79 12.61 10.05 4.29
C THR A 79 11.67 9.65 3.14
N SER A 80 10.55 9.00 3.44
CA SER A 80 9.53 8.65 2.44
C SER A 80 8.78 9.93 2.04
N PRO A 81 8.47 10.13 0.75
CA PRO A 81 7.57 11.22 0.34
C PRO A 81 6.15 11.06 0.91
N PHE A 82 5.81 9.89 1.46
CA PHE A 82 4.50 9.60 2.03
C PHE A 82 4.49 9.58 3.57
N HIS A 83 5.55 10.04 4.25
CA HIS A 83 5.64 9.92 5.70
C HIS A 83 4.47 10.58 6.46
N GLU A 84 4.03 11.76 6.00
CA GLU A 84 2.94 12.54 6.61
C GLU A 84 1.56 12.21 5.99
N TYR A 85 1.38 10.98 5.47
CA TYR A 85 0.18 10.53 4.74
C TYR A 85 -1.16 10.78 5.44
N ASN A 86 -1.17 10.88 6.77
CA ASN A 86 -2.37 11.09 7.59
C ASN A 86 -2.66 12.56 7.89
N ARG A 87 -1.73 13.47 7.59
CA ARG A 87 -1.80 14.90 7.91
C ARG A 87 -1.85 15.77 6.65
N GLU A 88 -1.06 15.41 5.64
CA GLU A 88 -0.90 16.18 4.42
C GLU A 88 -1.51 15.49 3.20
N LEU A 89 -1.69 16.25 2.13
CA LEU A 89 -2.00 15.67 0.83
C LEU A 89 -0.82 14.83 0.35
N LEU A 90 -1.12 13.71 -0.29
CA LEU A 90 -0.08 12.91 -0.91
C LEU A 90 0.52 13.65 -2.11
N PRO A 91 1.85 13.63 -2.28
CA PRO A 91 2.51 14.31 -3.38
C PRO A 91 2.10 13.67 -4.70
N VAL A 92 1.61 14.48 -5.64
CA VAL A 92 1.30 14.03 -7.00
C VAL A 92 2.56 13.55 -7.73
N ALA A 93 3.70 14.16 -7.42
CA ALA A 93 5.00 13.81 -7.95
C ALA A 93 5.96 13.39 -6.81
N PRO A 94 5.88 12.15 -6.29
CA PRO A 94 6.75 11.69 -5.21
C PRO A 94 8.22 11.74 -5.64
N ARG A 95 9.04 12.49 -4.90
CA ARG A 95 10.45 12.78 -5.26
C ARG A 95 10.63 13.47 -6.63
N GLY A 96 9.62 14.17 -7.12
CA GLY A 96 9.66 14.83 -8.44
C GLY A 96 9.48 13.87 -9.62
N LEU A 97 9.07 12.62 -9.36
CA LEU A 97 8.80 11.59 -10.36
C LEU A 97 7.29 11.42 -10.55
N THR A 98 6.86 10.85 -11.68
CA THR A 98 5.51 10.29 -11.77
C THR A 98 5.36 9.12 -10.77
N PRO A 99 4.13 8.79 -10.32
CA PRO A 99 3.90 7.64 -9.46
C PRO A 99 4.46 6.32 -10.03
N GLU A 100 4.33 6.13 -11.35
CA GLU A 100 4.83 4.98 -12.10
C GLU A 100 6.37 4.88 -12.05
N GLU A 101 7.08 5.97 -12.34
CA GLU A 101 8.54 6.04 -12.27
C GLU A 101 9.02 5.84 -10.83
N TYR A 102 8.31 6.40 -9.85
CA TYR A 102 8.62 6.16 -8.44
C TYR A 102 8.51 4.68 -8.09
N LEU A 103 7.43 4.03 -8.50
CA LEU A 103 7.22 2.60 -8.28
C LEU A 103 8.34 1.78 -8.93
N GLU A 104 8.74 2.10 -10.16
CA GLU A 104 9.80 1.38 -10.88
C GLU A 104 11.18 1.51 -10.18
N ILE A 105 11.50 2.68 -9.64
CA ILE A 105 12.82 2.95 -9.06
C ILE A 105 12.90 2.56 -7.57
N TRP A 106 11.85 2.84 -6.81
CA TRP A 106 11.88 2.81 -5.34
C TRP A 106 11.15 1.62 -4.72
N VAL A 107 10.30 0.93 -5.48
CA VAL A 107 9.52 -0.20 -4.99
C VAL A 107 9.91 -1.46 -5.75
N THR A 108 10.28 -2.49 -5.01
CA THR A 108 10.71 -3.77 -5.59
C THR A 108 9.56 -4.78 -5.61
N ASP A 109 9.82 -5.95 -6.17
CA ASP A 109 9.04 -7.18 -6.03
C ASP A 109 7.76 -7.30 -6.87
N ALA A 110 7.22 -6.19 -7.40
CA ALA A 110 6.13 -6.16 -8.37
C ALA A 110 6.32 -5.03 -9.38
N LEU A 111 5.72 -5.19 -10.56
CA LEU A 111 5.71 -4.16 -11.59
C LEU A 111 4.81 -2.98 -11.16
N PRO A 112 5.09 -1.74 -11.61
CA PRO A 112 4.29 -0.57 -11.26
C PRO A 112 2.78 -0.77 -11.45
N GLN A 113 2.36 -1.37 -12.56
CA GLN A 113 0.95 -1.63 -12.85
C GLN A 113 0.28 -2.59 -11.85
N GLU A 114 1.03 -3.49 -11.21
CA GLU A 114 0.46 -4.42 -10.23
C GLU A 114 0.14 -3.68 -8.92
N TRP A 115 1.01 -2.74 -8.50
CA TRP A 115 0.76 -1.85 -7.37
C TRP A 115 -0.43 -0.92 -7.61
N ILE A 116 -0.51 -0.36 -8.82
CA ILE A 116 -1.63 0.49 -9.24
C ILE A 116 -2.93 -0.32 -9.22
N ALA A 117 -2.92 -1.55 -9.72
CA ALA A 117 -4.09 -2.43 -9.71
C ALA A 117 -4.51 -2.84 -8.28
N LEU A 118 -3.55 -3.12 -7.39
CA LEU A 118 -3.84 -3.38 -5.98
C LEU A 118 -4.49 -2.16 -5.31
N ALA A 119 -3.93 -0.97 -5.52
CA ALA A 119 -4.47 0.26 -4.96
C ALA A 119 -5.88 0.57 -5.49
N ALA A 120 -6.14 0.34 -6.78
CA ALA A 120 -7.47 0.47 -7.37
C ALA A 120 -8.49 -0.46 -6.70
N ARG A 121 -8.13 -1.74 -6.52
CA ARG A 121 -8.97 -2.72 -5.82
C ARG A 121 -9.22 -2.31 -4.37
N PHE A 122 -8.19 -1.85 -3.69
CA PHE A 122 -8.30 -1.37 -2.32
C PHE A 122 -9.23 -0.16 -2.19
N LEU A 123 -9.16 0.80 -3.13
CA LEU A 123 -10.09 1.93 -3.18
C LEU A 123 -11.54 1.47 -3.41
N ALA A 124 -11.76 0.48 -4.27
CA ALA A 124 -13.09 -0.11 -4.48
C ALA A 124 -13.61 -0.81 -3.22
N GLU A 125 -12.76 -1.52 -2.47
CA GLU A 125 -13.13 -2.17 -1.22
C GLU A 125 -13.39 -1.17 -0.06
N LEU A 126 -12.77 0.02 -0.12
CA LEU A 126 -12.98 1.11 0.84
C LEU A 126 -14.31 1.84 0.62
N LYS A 127 -14.86 1.81 -0.59
CA LYS A 127 -16.11 2.47 -0.97
C LYS A 127 -17.13 1.43 -1.48
N PRO A 128 -17.71 0.60 -0.60
CA PRO A 128 -18.62 -0.46 -1.04
C PRO A 128 -19.94 0.05 -1.66
N ASP A 129 -20.32 1.33 -1.45
CA ASP A 129 -21.68 1.83 -1.72
C ASP A 129 -21.84 2.79 -2.94
N GLU A 130 -20.89 2.81 -3.89
CA GLU A 130 -21.01 3.60 -5.14
C GLU A 130 -20.96 2.72 -6.42
N ALA A 131 -21.62 1.55 -6.41
CA ALA A 131 -21.78 0.68 -7.59
C ALA A 131 -23.24 0.57 -8.03
#